data_AF-A0A428EIK4-F1
#
_entry.id   AF-A0A428EIK4-F1
#
_cell.length_a   1.000
_cell.length_b   1.000
_cell.length_c   1.000
_cell.angle_alpha   90.00
_cell.angle_beta   90.00
_cell.angle_gamma   90.00
#
_symmetry.space_group_name_H-M   'P 1'
#
loop_
_entity.id
_entity.type
_entity.pdbx_description
1 polymer ?
#
loop_
_entity_poly.entity_id
_entity_poly.type
_entity_poly.pdbx_seq_one_letter_code
_entity_poly.pdbx_strand_id
1 'polypeptide(L)' 'MFDYTGALFPEGLTPEQVYYFNHEDIDDIVFKGYSDIDEERFVKLYKKWLGSIESSIKKGKTE' A
#
# COMPACT_ATOMS: atom_id res chain seq x y z
N MET A 1 -5.55 8.78 -4.22
CA MET A 1 -4.38 7.88 -4.09
C MET A 1 -4.79 6.73 -3.21
N PHE A 2 -4.47 5.50 -3.64
CA PHE A 2 -4.59 4.31 -2.80
C PHE A 2 -3.21 3.93 -2.25
N ASP A 3 -3.18 3.23 -1.13
CA ASP A 3 -1.92 2.83 -0.49
C ASP A 3 -1.32 1.56 -1.10
N TYR A 4 -2.18 0.66 -1.58
CA TYR A 4 -1.79 -0.65 -2.05
C TYR A 4 -2.49 -0.99 -3.37
N THR A 5 -1.79 -1.79 -4.17
CA THR A 5 -2.38 -2.59 -5.22
C THR A 5 -2.36 -4.06 -4.81
N GLY A 6 -3.40 -4.78 -5.16
CA GLY A 6 -3.57 -6.18 -4.79
C GLY A 6 -3.91 -7.05 -5.99
N ALA A 7 -3.67 -8.33 -5.81
CA ALA A 7 -4.09 -9.40 -6.70
C ALA A 7 -4.66 -10.56 -5.87
N LEU A 8 -5.48 -11.40 -6.47
CA LEU A 8 -6.09 -12.52 -5.77
C LEU A 8 -5.07 -13.65 -5.57
N PHE A 9 -5.06 -14.22 -4.36
CA PHE A 9 -4.33 -15.46 -4.10
C PHE A 9 -5.24 -16.67 -4.39
N PRO A 10 -4.75 -17.72 -5.07
CA PRO A 10 -3.37 -17.95 -5.52
C PRO A 10 -3.08 -17.48 -6.96
N GLU A 11 -4.05 -16.89 -7.65
CA GLU A 11 -4.00 -16.55 -9.08
C GLU A 11 -2.86 -15.60 -9.45
N GLY A 12 -2.52 -14.67 -8.55
CA GLY A 12 -1.48 -13.67 -8.76
C GLY A 12 -1.94 -12.50 -9.62
N LEU A 13 -0.99 -11.68 -10.08
CA LEU A 13 -1.27 -10.41 -10.77
C LEU A 13 -1.70 -10.64 -12.22
N THR A 14 -2.96 -10.33 -12.52
CA THR A 14 -3.52 -10.23 -13.88
C THR A 14 -3.72 -8.75 -14.25
N PRO A 15 -3.27 -8.29 -15.44
CA PRO A 15 -3.42 -6.88 -15.85
C PRO A 15 -4.87 -6.37 -15.82
N GLU A 16 -5.83 -7.27 -16.05
CA GLU A 16 -7.25 -6.98 -16.09
C GLU A 16 -7.91 -6.94 -14.69
N GLN A 17 -7.21 -7.39 -13.64
CA GLN A 17 -7.74 -7.53 -12.28
C GLN A 17 -6.74 -7.00 -11.25
N VAL A 18 -6.51 -5.69 -11.28
CA VAL A 18 -5.74 -4.98 -10.25
C VAL A 18 -6.71 -4.35 -9.25
N TYR A 19 -6.61 -4.77 -7.99
CA TYR A 19 -7.37 -4.21 -6.89
C TYR A 19 -6.62 -3.05 -6.26
N TYR A 20 -7.35 -2.07 -5.75
CA TYR A 20 -6.79 -0.93 -5.04
C TYR A 20 -7.45 -0.82 -3.69
N PHE A 21 -6.65 -0.63 -2.64
CA PHE A 21 -7.13 -0.49 -1.28
C PHE A 21 -6.18 0.37 -0.46
N ASN A 22 -6.69 0.90 0.64
CA ASN A 22 -5.96 1.72 1.58
C ASN A 22 -5.45 0.86 2.75
N HIS A 23 -4.52 1.42 3.52
CA HIS A 23 -4.01 0.74 4.72
C HIS A 23 -5.11 0.43 5.75
N GLU A 24 -6.16 1.26 5.80
CA GLU A 24 -7.31 1.09 6.70
C GLU A 24 -8.21 -0.10 6.33
N ASP A 25 -8.12 -0.61 5.09
CA ASP A 25 -8.90 -1.75 4.63
C ASP A 25 -8.24 -3.11 4.99
N ILE A 26 -7.02 -3.10 5.55
CA ILE A 26 -6.28 -4.31 5.90
C ILE A 26 -6.66 -4.75 7.31
N ASP A 27 -7.32 -5.90 7.42
CA ASP A 27 -7.68 -6.52 8.71
C ASP A 27 -6.47 -7.24 9.36
N ASP A 28 -5.76 -8.08 8.59
CA ASP A 28 -4.59 -8.83 9.08
C ASP A 28 -3.52 -8.99 8.00
N ILE A 29 -2.25 -9.06 8.43
CA ILE A 29 -1.08 -9.30 7.58
C ILE A 29 -0.50 -10.68 7.91
N VAL A 30 -0.86 -11.67 7.12
CA VAL A 30 -0.37 -13.05 7.29
C VAL A 30 1.13 -13.17 6.96
N PHE A 31 1.61 -12.45 5.94
CA PHE A 31 3.02 -12.40 5.57
C PHE A 31 3.35 -11.09 4.84
N LYS A 32 4.33 -10.33 5.35
CA LYS A 32 4.73 -9.03 4.77
C LYS A 32 5.72 -9.17 3.59
N GLY A 33 6.32 -10.34 3.42
CA GLY A 33 7.46 -10.52 2.53
C GLY A 33 8.80 -10.22 3.20
N TYR A 34 9.84 -10.20 2.38
CA TYR A 34 11.20 -9.85 2.80
C TYR A 34 11.41 -8.35 2.64
N SER A 35 12.27 -7.79 3.49
CA SER A 35 12.67 -6.39 3.41
C SER A 35 14.14 -6.25 3.76
N ASP A 36 14.76 -5.18 3.27
CA ASP A 36 16.14 -4.82 3.58
C ASP A 36 16.23 -3.45 4.27
N ILE A 37 17.45 -3.08 4.70
CA ILE A 37 17.68 -1.85 5.46
C ILE A 37 17.42 -0.57 4.65
N ASP A 38 17.62 -0.63 3.33
CA ASP A 38 17.43 0.51 2.45
C ASP A 38 15.93 0.73 2.22
N GLU A 39 15.17 -0.35 2.02
CA GLU A 39 13.72 -0.31 1.95
C GLU A 39 13.10 0.20 3.26
N GLU A 40 13.54 -0.30 4.42
CA GLU A 40 13.05 0.19 5.71
C GLU A 40 13.29 1.69 5.90
N ARG A 41 14.48 2.17 5.48
CA ARG A 41 14.82 3.59 5.53
C ARG A 41 13.96 4.39 4.56
N PHE A 42 13.74 3.88 3.35
CA PHE A 42 12.87 4.50 2.36
C PHE A 42 11.45 4.65 2.89
N VAL A 43 10.86 3.58 3.44
CA VAL A 43 9.50 3.60 4.01
C VAL A 43 9.38 4.65 5.13
N LYS A 44 10.39 4.78 6.00
CA LYS A 44 10.41 5.80 7.07
C LYS A 44 10.41 7.22 6.50
N LEU A 45 11.27 7.50 5.52
CA LEU A 45 11.35 8.82 4.88
C LEU A 45 10.08 9.14 4.10
N TYR A 46 9.55 8.16 3.37
CA TYR A 46 8.32 8.29 2.60
C TYR A 46 7.13 8.63 3.51
N LYS A 47 6.95 7.90 4.62
CA LYS A 47 5.89 8.20 5.60
C LYS A 47 6.02 9.59 6.21
N LYS A 48 7.24 10.03 6.52
CA LYS A 48 7.51 11.38 7.03
C LYS A 48 7.12 12.45 6.00
N TRP A 49 7.51 12.26 4.75
CA TRP A 49 7.14 13.15 3.67
C TRP A 49 5.62 13.15 3.43
N LEU A 50 4.98 11.99 3.42
CA LEU A 50 3.55 11.85 3.22
C LEU A 50 2.75 12.62 4.28
N GLY A 51 3.12 12.53 5.56
CA GLY A 51 2.50 13.31 6.64
C GLY A 51 2.66 14.82 6.49
N SER A 52 3.71 15.28 5.78
CA SER A 52 3.90 16.72 5.51
C SER A 52 2.98 17.28 4.42
N ILE A 53 2.38 16.41 3.60
CA ILE A 53 1.51 16.79 2.47
C ILE A 53 0.12 16.13 2.57
N GLU A 54 -0.20 15.50 3.69
CA GLU A 54 -1.41 14.70 3.89
C GLU A 54 -2.68 15.52 3.59
N SER A 55 -2.71 16.79 4.00
CA SER A 55 -3.82 17.71 3.72
C SER A 55 -4.05 18.01 2.23
N SER A 56 -3.06 17.74 1.38
CA SER A 56 -3.08 18.02 -0.06
C SER A 56 -3.36 16.77 -0.91
N ILE A 57 -3.36 15.57 -0.32
CA ILE A 57 -3.62 14.32 -1.04
C ILE A 57 -5.04 13.83 -0.78
N LYS A 58 -5.82 13.69 -1.86
CA LYS A 58 -7.12 13.02 -1.80
C LYS A 58 -6.94 11.50 -1.87
N LYS A 59 -7.30 10.78 -0.80
CA LYS A 59 -7.36 9.31 -0.79
C LYS A 59 -8.50 8.79 -1.67
N GLY A 60 -8.28 7.63 -2.29
CA GLY A 60 -9.34 6.89 -2.97
C GLY A 60 -10.32 6.31 -1.95
N LYS A 61 -11.56 6.08 -2.35
CA LYS A 61 -12.54 5.36 -1.53
C LYS A 61 -12.64 3.93 -2.05
N THR A 62 -12.57 2.99 -1.14
CA THR A 62 -13.00 1.60 -1.30
C THR A 62 -14.49 1.51 -0.95
N GLU A 63 -15.22 0.65 -1.65
CA GLU A 63 -16.65 0.37 -1.40
C GLU A 63 -16.82 -0.95 -0.65
#